data_AF-A0A534T4Y9-F1
#
_entry.id   AF-A0A534T4Y9-F1
#
_cell.length_a   1.000
_cell.length_b   1.000
_cell.length_c   1.000
_cell.angle_alpha   90.00
_cell.angle_beta   90.00
_cell.angle_gamma   90.00
#
_symmetry.space_group_name_H-M   'P 1'
#
loop_
_entity.id
_entity.type
_entity.pdbx_description
1 polymer ?
#
loop_
_entity_poly.entity_id
_entity_poly.type
_entity_poly.pdbx_seq_one_letter_code
_entity_poly.pdbx_strand_id
1 'polypeptide(L)'
;MGRAPRRAALLVSCFLTLARPARALDVKLWPLFRYAHDEANDIVRWSAFGPILEFTRTPEARDLRIRPLLWLRQQRGGERDDQADILFPLISTRWQNDYQTFRFLLFTYSNRPAPKPETRAPTWATRFELFPFVFYRSSPALGTYFGVLPFYLDMPDFYGFERVRVVLFPAYLRLTEPRLERRFFPFPFVSTVGGPAGRGFRLWPVYGRKETLGTERTSYILWPFHIRRERLVPGYGWERTRVDFPFVAAIDGAGRRSRFYGIFLYTHTVDERQAYEGIGSPFPFVYRERALGETAYRIWRFAPFYGRADRPPVSSRFYAWPAYRVRRQDVEDFHYERDDAMLVLWRRQRQSNETSGHRERLSTLFPVRRSVEVDGRRSGQMPALFDSVLPKNRGVLALWAPLYGLYRWDTEPDGARAWNVAWGLVARERDRLVGPWHLEWSHDHGG
;
A
#
# COMPACT_ATOMS: atom_id res chain seq x y z
N MET A 1 -9.03 -79.96 1.38
CA MET A 1 -8.36 -79.98 0.06
C MET A 1 -9.13 -79.01 -0.84
N GLY A 2 -8.62 -77.95 -1.47
CA GLY A 2 -7.31 -77.31 -1.52
C GLY A 2 -7.39 -76.09 -2.45
N ARG A 3 -6.70 -75.01 -2.07
CA ARG A 3 -6.13 -73.90 -2.87
C ARG A 3 -7.04 -72.97 -3.69
N ALA A 4 -7.06 -71.69 -3.28
CA ALA A 4 -7.18 -70.53 -4.19
C ALA A 4 -5.92 -70.40 -5.08
N PRO A 5 -5.95 -69.67 -6.23
CA PRO A 5 -5.61 -68.23 -6.18
C PRO A 5 -6.40 -67.36 -7.19
N ARG A 6 -6.92 -66.19 -6.81
CA ARG A 6 -6.20 -64.88 -6.82
C ARG A 6 -5.47 -64.50 -8.12
N ARG A 7 -6.01 -64.76 -9.32
CA ARG A 7 -5.39 -64.31 -10.59
C ARG A 7 -6.30 -63.58 -11.61
N ALA A 8 -7.47 -63.08 -11.21
CA ALA A 8 -8.35 -62.34 -12.13
C ALA A 8 -8.42 -60.82 -11.89
N ALA A 9 -7.79 -60.28 -10.83
CA ALA A 9 -7.88 -58.86 -10.47
C ALA A 9 -6.62 -58.03 -10.81
N LEU A 10 -5.61 -58.63 -11.46
CA LEU A 10 -4.30 -58.00 -11.70
C LEU A 10 -4.05 -57.60 -13.16
N LEU A 11 -4.96 -57.91 -14.09
CA LEU A 11 -4.80 -57.60 -15.52
C LEU A 11 -5.62 -56.40 -16.02
N VAL A 12 -6.55 -55.87 -15.22
CA VAL A 12 -7.27 -54.62 -15.55
C VAL A 12 -6.70 -53.42 -14.78
N SER A 13 -5.93 -53.66 -13.70
CA SER A 13 -5.24 -52.62 -12.93
C SER A 13 -3.85 -52.24 -13.51
N CYS A 14 -3.33 -52.95 -14.51
CA CYS A 14 -2.03 -52.64 -15.14
C CYS A 14 -2.14 -51.78 -16.41
N PHE A 15 -3.35 -51.36 -16.82
CA PHE A 15 -3.54 -50.49 -17.99
C PHE A 15 -3.94 -49.04 -17.65
N LEU A 16 -3.90 -48.64 -16.37
CA LEU A 16 -4.15 -47.26 -15.91
C LEU A 16 -2.92 -46.54 -15.34
N THR A 17 -1.72 -47.11 -15.51
CA THR A 17 -0.44 -46.45 -15.20
C THR A 17 0.49 -46.41 -16.41
N LEU A 18 -0.06 -46.31 -17.62
CA LEU A 18 0.68 -45.72 -18.73
C LEU A 18 0.70 -44.21 -18.49
N ALA A 19 1.73 -43.75 -17.77
CA ALA A 19 2.14 -42.36 -17.80
C ALA A 19 2.22 -41.97 -19.28
N ARG A 20 1.28 -41.14 -19.74
CA ARG A 20 1.39 -40.53 -21.06
C ARG A 20 2.77 -39.86 -21.08
N PRO A 21 3.63 -40.13 -22.09
CA PRO A 21 4.92 -39.47 -22.17
C PRO A 21 4.63 -37.97 -22.26
N ALA A 22 4.96 -37.24 -21.20
CA ALA A 22 4.78 -35.80 -21.18
C ALA A 22 5.71 -35.22 -22.25
N ARG A 23 5.13 -34.57 -23.24
CA ARG A 23 5.90 -33.89 -24.28
C ARG A 23 6.26 -32.50 -23.76
N ALA A 24 7.56 -32.19 -23.76
CA ALA A 24 8.00 -30.82 -23.67
C ALA A 24 8.54 -30.37 -25.04
N LEU A 25 8.05 -29.23 -25.52
CA LEU A 25 8.46 -28.60 -26.76
C LEU A 25 8.86 -27.16 -26.45
N ASP A 26 10.09 -26.79 -26.80
CA ASP A 26 10.57 -25.40 -26.74
C ASP A 26 11.13 -24.98 -28.11
N VAL A 27 10.54 -23.95 -28.69
CA VAL A 27 10.91 -23.38 -29.99
C VAL A 27 11.20 -21.91 -29.78
N LYS A 28 12.32 -21.42 -30.28
CA LYS A 28 12.69 -20.01 -30.20
C LYS A 28 13.26 -19.51 -31.50
N LEU A 29 12.81 -18.32 -31.86
CA LEU A 29 13.30 -17.51 -32.97
C LEU A 29 13.33 -16.06 -32.49
N TRP A 30 14.44 -15.64 -31.92
CA TRP A 30 14.59 -14.32 -31.34
C TRP A 30 14.68 -13.23 -32.41
N PRO A 31 14.06 -12.04 -32.20
CA PRO A 31 13.14 -11.70 -31.12
C PRO A 31 11.68 -12.04 -31.46
N LEU A 32 11.43 -12.63 -32.62
CA LEU A 32 10.10 -12.74 -33.22
C LEU A 32 9.14 -13.64 -32.43
N PHE A 33 9.61 -14.81 -31.98
CA PHE A 33 8.74 -15.82 -31.38
C PHE A 33 9.48 -16.76 -30.44
N ARG A 34 8.83 -17.14 -29.34
CA ARG A 34 9.21 -18.29 -28.51
C ARG A 34 7.95 -19.02 -28.07
N TYR A 35 7.97 -20.33 -28.09
CA TYR A 35 6.90 -21.20 -27.63
C TYR A 35 7.47 -22.31 -26.77
N ALA A 36 7.01 -22.41 -25.53
CA ALA A 36 7.34 -23.47 -24.60
C ALA A 36 6.05 -24.11 -24.09
N HIS A 37 5.94 -25.42 -24.23
CA HIS A 37 4.82 -26.21 -23.73
C HIS A 37 5.34 -27.36 -22.89
N ASP A 38 4.82 -27.48 -21.69
CA ASP A 38 5.07 -28.57 -20.76
C ASP A 38 3.72 -29.26 -20.45
N GLU A 39 3.52 -30.43 -21.05
CA GLU A 39 2.29 -31.21 -20.92
C GLU A 39 2.11 -31.78 -19.50
N ALA A 40 3.19 -32.06 -18.76
CA ALA A 40 3.10 -32.64 -17.41
C ALA A 40 2.45 -31.67 -16.42
N ASN A 41 2.73 -30.37 -16.56
CA ASN A 41 2.27 -29.32 -15.65
C ASN A 41 1.10 -28.49 -16.21
N ASP A 42 0.57 -28.82 -17.40
CA ASP A 42 -0.37 -28.00 -18.20
C ASP A 42 0.09 -26.53 -18.30
N ILE A 43 1.39 -26.32 -18.53
CA ILE A 43 1.98 -24.99 -18.67
C ILE A 43 2.24 -24.71 -20.15
N VAL A 44 1.58 -23.68 -20.67
CA VAL A 44 1.83 -23.14 -22.02
C VAL A 44 2.34 -21.72 -21.89
N ARG A 45 3.48 -21.44 -22.51
CA ARG A 45 4.07 -20.10 -22.57
C ARG A 45 4.44 -19.77 -24.00
N TRP A 46 4.05 -18.60 -24.48
CA TRP A 46 4.61 -18.07 -25.71
C TRP A 46 4.84 -16.58 -25.60
N SER A 47 5.84 -16.10 -26.33
CA SER A 47 6.19 -14.68 -26.41
C SER A 47 6.52 -14.30 -27.83
N ALA A 48 6.25 -13.05 -28.21
CA ALA A 48 6.59 -12.51 -29.52
C ALA A 48 7.13 -11.08 -29.40
N PHE A 49 8.05 -10.74 -30.30
CA PHE A 49 8.78 -9.46 -30.33
C PHE A 49 9.44 -9.15 -28.98
N GLY A 50 10.22 -10.10 -28.46
CA GLY A 50 10.90 -10.01 -27.16
C GLY A 50 9.88 -9.98 -26.01
N PRO A 51 9.82 -8.88 -25.21
CA PRO A 51 8.93 -8.79 -24.05
C PRO A 51 7.54 -8.23 -24.40
N ILE A 52 7.30 -7.80 -25.65
CA ILE A 52 6.10 -7.02 -25.99
C ILE A 52 4.84 -7.86 -25.85
N LEU A 53 4.81 -9.05 -26.45
CA LEU A 53 3.69 -9.98 -26.35
C LEU A 53 4.11 -11.19 -25.53
N GLU A 54 3.35 -11.52 -24.49
CA GLU A 54 3.57 -12.70 -23.67
C GLU A 54 2.23 -13.29 -23.25
N PHE A 55 2.11 -14.60 -23.39
CA PHE A 55 0.98 -15.37 -22.94
C PHE A 55 1.46 -16.52 -22.07
N THR A 56 0.83 -16.68 -20.91
CA THR A 56 1.10 -17.79 -19.99
C THR A 56 -0.22 -18.41 -19.58
N ARG A 57 -0.34 -19.72 -19.73
CA ARG A 57 -1.42 -20.54 -19.17
C ARG A 57 -0.81 -21.48 -18.15
N THR A 58 -1.33 -21.44 -16.94
CA THR A 58 -1.08 -22.43 -15.89
C THR A 58 -2.42 -23.11 -15.52
N PRO A 59 -2.40 -24.16 -14.69
CA PRO A 59 -3.62 -24.76 -14.15
C PRO A 59 -4.48 -23.74 -13.38
N GLU A 60 -3.84 -22.81 -12.68
CA GLU A 60 -4.49 -21.83 -11.79
C GLU A 60 -4.87 -20.51 -12.47
N ALA A 61 -4.20 -20.11 -13.55
CA ALA A 61 -4.42 -18.81 -14.15
C ALA A 61 -4.06 -18.75 -15.65
N ARG A 62 -4.65 -17.78 -16.33
CA ARG A 62 -4.32 -17.41 -17.70
C ARG A 62 -3.94 -15.93 -17.72
N ASP A 63 -2.73 -15.64 -18.19
CA ASP A 63 -2.18 -14.30 -18.30
C ASP A 63 -1.89 -13.95 -19.77
N LEU A 64 -2.35 -12.79 -20.23
CA LEU A 64 -1.95 -12.17 -21.48
C LEU A 64 -1.37 -10.78 -21.20
N ARG A 65 -0.19 -10.50 -21.74
CA ARG A 65 0.52 -9.24 -21.58
C ARG A 65 0.90 -8.69 -22.94
N ILE A 66 0.45 -7.49 -23.24
CA ILE A 66 0.82 -6.68 -24.40
C ILE A 66 1.46 -5.41 -23.86
N ARG A 67 2.77 -5.38 -23.70
CA ARG A 67 3.47 -4.33 -22.98
C ARG A 67 3.71 -3.08 -23.84
N PRO A 68 3.57 -1.85 -23.30
CA PRO A 68 3.07 -1.50 -21.96
C PRO A 68 1.53 -1.36 -21.87
N LEU A 69 0.81 -1.75 -22.92
CA LEU A 69 -0.58 -1.37 -23.17
C LEU A 69 -1.62 -2.16 -22.38
N LEU A 70 -1.46 -3.47 -22.18
CA LEU A 70 -2.51 -4.35 -21.65
C LEU A 70 -1.92 -5.48 -20.81
N TRP A 71 -2.49 -5.72 -19.64
CA TRP A 71 -2.33 -6.96 -18.88
C TRP A 71 -3.71 -7.50 -18.52
N LEU A 72 -4.02 -8.68 -19.03
CA LEU A 72 -5.18 -9.47 -18.67
C LEU A 72 -4.73 -10.65 -17.84
N ARG A 73 -5.36 -10.84 -16.68
CA ARG A 73 -5.23 -12.04 -15.84
C ARG A 73 -6.61 -12.61 -15.60
N GLN A 74 -6.75 -13.90 -15.79
CA GLN A 74 -7.97 -14.64 -15.51
C GLN A 74 -7.62 -15.81 -14.58
N GLN A 75 -8.25 -15.87 -13.42
CA GLN A 75 -8.04 -16.98 -12.49
C GLN A 75 -8.87 -18.20 -12.95
N ARG A 76 -8.27 -19.39 -12.91
CA ARG A 76 -8.89 -20.68 -13.21
C ARG A 76 -9.05 -21.42 -11.86
N GLY A 77 -10.27 -21.48 -11.34
CA GLY A 77 -10.55 -22.08 -10.03
C GLY A 77 -11.94 -21.70 -9.52
N GLY A 78 -12.25 -22.06 -8.27
CA GLY A 78 -13.55 -21.78 -7.65
C GLY A 78 -13.77 -20.31 -7.27
N GLU A 79 -12.69 -19.54 -7.09
CA GLU A 79 -12.77 -18.11 -6.81
C GLU A 79 -12.31 -17.27 -8.00
N ARG A 80 -13.18 -16.36 -8.45
CA ARG A 80 -12.86 -15.43 -9.52
C ARG A 80 -12.01 -14.28 -8.96
N ASP A 81 -10.87 -14.00 -9.61
CA ASP A 81 -10.03 -12.82 -9.38
C ASP A 81 -9.41 -12.40 -10.72
N ASP A 82 -10.27 -11.93 -11.63
CA ASP A 82 -9.84 -11.47 -12.95
C ASP A 82 -9.38 -10.02 -12.88
N GLN A 83 -8.39 -9.66 -13.68
CA GLN A 83 -7.82 -8.32 -13.74
C GLN A 83 -7.57 -7.90 -15.18
N ALA A 84 -7.85 -6.64 -15.49
CA ALA A 84 -7.50 -6.00 -16.74
C ALA A 84 -6.88 -4.63 -16.47
N ASP A 85 -5.59 -4.47 -16.72
CA ASP A 85 -4.91 -3.19 -16.66
C ASP A 85 -4.61 -2.71 -18.08
N ILE A 86 -5.06 -1.49 -18.44
CA ILE A 86 -4.75 -0.85 -19.72
C ILE A 86 -3.88 0.38 -19.43
N LEU A 87 -2.69 0.41 -20.01
CA LEU A 87 -1.67 1.45 -19.85
C LEU A 87 -1.50 1.84 -18.37
N PHE A 88 -1.26 0.85 -17.51
CA PHE A 88 -1.20 1.06 -16.06
C PHE A 88 -0.29 2.23 -15.67
N PRO A 89 -0.73 3.14 -14.76
CA PRO A 89 -1.93 3.04 -13.93
C PRO A 89 -3.19 3.71 -14.51
N LEU A 90 -3.22 4.02 -15.81
CA LEU A 90 -4.29 4.80 -16.45
C LEU A 90 -5.66 4.14 -16.25
N ILE A 91 -5.82 2.90 -16.70
CA ILE A 91 -7.05 2.11 -16.52
C ILE A 91 -6.70 0.81 -15.76
N SER A 92 -7.52 0.46 -14.78
CA SER A 92 -7.42 -0.81 -14.06
C SER A 92 -8.80 -1.31 -13.69
N THR A 93 -9.09 -2.55 -14.05
CA THR A 93 -10.35 -3.23 -13.74
C THR A 93 -10.05 -4.52 -13.00
N ARG A 94 -10.88 -4.84 -12.01
CA ARG A 94 -10.84 -6.09 -11.28
C ARG A 94 -12.24 -6.66 -11.13
N TRP A 95 -12.35 -7.97 -11.29
CA TRP A 95 -13.58 -8.71 -11.10
C TRP A 95 -13.31 -9.85 -10.12
N GLN A 96 -13.93 -9.74 -8.96
CA GLN A 96 -13.96 -10.76 -7.93
C GLN A 96 -15.39 -11.25 -7.74
N ASN A 97 -15.57 -12.41 -7.10
CA ASN A 97 -16.89 -13.02 -6.87
C ASN A 97 -17.94 -12.02 -6.36
N ASP A 98 -17.57 -11.21 -5.36
CA ASP A 98 -18.47 -10.26 -4.70
C ASP A 98 -18.10 -8.79 -4.95
N TYR A 99 -17.20 -8.51 -5.89
CA TYR A 99 -16.71 -7.14 -6.08
C TYR A 99 -16.16 -6.88 -7.47
N GLN A 100 -16.68 -5.86 -8.13
CA GLN A 100 -16.11 -5.34 -9.36
C GLN A 100 -15.63 -3.91 -9.14
N THR A 101 -14.44 -3.60 -9.65
CA THR A 101 -13.89 -2.25 -9.66
C THR A 101 -13.42 -1.88 -11.04
N PHE A 102 -13.67 -0.65 -11.45
CA PHE A 102 -13.04 -0.03 -12.60
C PHE A 102 -12.45 1.31 -12.15
N ARG A 103 -11.22 1.60 -12.55
CA ARG A 103 -10.55 2.86 -12.28
C ARG A 103 -9.97 3.42 -13.56
N PHE A 104 -10.21 4.70 -13.81
CA PHE A 104 -9.54 5.50 -14.83
C PHE A 104 -9.00 6.79 -14.20
N LEU A 105 -7.71 6.83 -13.84
CA LEU A 105 -7.12 7.92 -13.04
C LEU A 105 -7.91 8.20 -11.74
N LEU A 106 -8.61 9.33 -11.69
CA LEU A 106 -9.45 9.80 -10.57
C LEU A 106 -10.89 9.27 -10.64
N PHE A 107 -11.28 8.72 -11.80
CA PHE A 107 -12.55 8.04 -11.97
C PHE A 107 -12.48 6.67 -11.32
N THR A 108 -13.42 6.38 -10.43
CA THR A 108 -13.57 5.07 -9.80
C THR A 108 -15.03 4.67 -9.88
N TYR A 109 -15.26 3.47 -10.40
CA TYR A 109 -16.53 2.78 -10.35
C TYR A 109 -16.33 1.50 -9.54
N SER A 110 -17.27 1.20 -8.65
CA SER A 110 -17.27 -0.06 -7.94
C SER A 110 -18.68 -0.58 -7.76
N ASN A 111 -18.85 -1.87 -7.96
CA ASN A 111 -20.11 -2.57 -7.78
C ASN A 111 -19.92 -3.75 -6.83
N ARG A 112 -20.88 -3.93 -5.92
CA ARG A 112 -20.97 -5.04 -4.98
C ARG A 112 -22.38 -5.64 -5.07
N PRO A 113 -22.51 -6.98 -5.05
CA PRO A 113 -23.82 -7.60 -4.88
C PRO A 113 -24.48 -7.08 -3.62
N ALA A 114 -25.82 -7.06 -3.62
CA ALA A 114 -26.57 -6.75 -2.42
C ALA A 114 -26.18 -7.75 -1.31
N PRO A 115 -25.94 -7.28 -0.08
CA PRO A 115 -25.54 -8.15 1.01
C PRO A 115 -26.66 -9.15 1.29
N LYS A 116 -26.29 -10.35 1.74
CA LYS A 116 -27.27 -11.30 2.27
C LYS A 116 -28.07 -10.62 3.39
N PRO A 117 -29.37 -10.93 3.53
CA PRO A 117 -30.29 -10.25 4.46
C PRO A 117 -29.86 -10.28 5.94
N GLU A 118 -28.86 -11.10 6.28
CA GLU A 118 -28.26 -11.25 7.61
C GLU A 118 -27.30 -10.10 7.98
N THR A 119 -26.89 -9.26 7.02
CA THR A 119 -25.93 -8.17 7.28
C THR A 119 -26.65 -6.87 7.60
N ARG A 120 -26.60 -6.45 8.88
CA ARG A 120 -27.35 -5.29 9.40
C ARG A 120 -26.82 -3.91 8.94
N ALA A 121 -25.68 -3.86 8.26
CA ALA A 121 -25.09 -2.61 7.81
C ALA A 121 -25.53 -2.26 6.37
N PRO A 122 -26.07 -1.06 6.11
CA PRO A 122 -26.42 -0.65 4.75
C PRO A 122 -25.15 -0.54 3.91
N THR A 123 -24.98 -1.45 2.94
CA THR A 123 -23.87 -1.40 1.99
C THR A 123 -24.31 -0.71 0.70
N TRP A 124 -23.46 0.20 0.23
CA TRP A 124 -23.56 0.79 -1.10
C TRP A 124 -23.29 -0.28 -2.17
N ALA A 125 -24.31 -0.64 -2.94
CA ALA A 125 -24.21 -1.62 -4.02
C ALA A 125 -23.38 -1.04 -5.17
N THR A 126 -23.77 0.15 -5.66
CA THR A 126 -23.06 0.83 -6.74
C THR A 126 -22.44 2.13 -6.23
N ARG A 127 -21.18 2.37 -6.58
CA ARG A 127 -20.49 3.65 -6.38
C ARG A 127 -19.81 4.08 -7.67
N PHE A 128 -19.94 5.36 -7.96
CA PHE A 128 -19.28 6.04 -9.07
C PHE A 128 -18.76 7.36 -8.55
N GLU A 129 -17.47 7.61 -8.75
CA GLU A 129 -16.79 8.80 -8.22
C GLU A 129 -15.80 9.30 -9.28
N LEU A 130 -15.99 10.51 -9.77
CA LEU A 130 -14.97 11.29 -10.49
C LEU A 130 -14.41 12.30 -9.50
N PHE A 131 -13.46 11.86 -8.67
CA PHE A 131 -12.98 12.69 -7.57
C PHE A 131 -12.21 13.91 -8.10
N PRO A 132 -12.43 15.13 -7.55
CA PRO A 132 -13.36 15.48 -6.47
C PRO A 132 -14.71 16.07 -6.94
N PHE A 133 -15.11 15.87 -8.20
CA PHE A 133 -16.22 16.61 -8.81
C PHE A 133 -17.57 15.88 -8.76
N VAL A 134 -17.65 14.65 -9.25
CA VAL A 134 -18.93 13.94 -9.41
C VAL A 134 -18.96 12.72 -8.51
N PHE A 135 -20.06 12.55 -7.79
CA PHE A 135 -20.28 11.42 -6.91
C PHE A 135 -21.67 10.85 -7.16
N TYR A 136 -21.76 9.53 -7.22
CA TYR A 136 -23.00 8.79 -7.35
C TYR A 136 -22.92 7.53 -6.50
N ARG A 137 -23.97 7.26 -5.73
CA ARG A 137 -24.09 6.06 -4.90
C ARG A 137 -25.51 5.53 -4.97
N SER A 138 -25.65 4.21 -5.04
CA SER A 138 -26.94 3.55 -5.01
C SER A 138 -26.91 2.37 -4.04
N SER A 139 -27.94 2.26 -3.23
CA SER A 139 -28.18 1.13 -2.33
C SER A 139 -29.66 0.75 -2.36
N PRO A 140 -30.01 -0.54 -2.34
CA PRO A 140 -31.41 -0.98 -2.21
C PRO A 140 -32.10 -0.45 -0.95
N ALA A 141 -31.35 -0.27 0.15
CA ALA A 141 -31.90 0.15 1.44
C ALA A 141 -32.03 1.68 1.59
N LEU A 142 -31.06 2.44 1.06
CA LEU A 142 -30.99 3.89 1.25
C LEU A 142 -31.48 4.69 0.05
N GLY A 143 -31.62 4.06 -1.12
CA GLY A 143 -31.93 4.70 -2.39
C GLY A 143 -30.69 5.19 -3.14
N THR A 144 -30.92 6.10 -4.08
CA THR A 144 -29.90 6.64 -4.99
C THR A 144 -29.57 8.09 -4.64
N TYR A 145 -28.27 8.39 -4.56
CA TYR A 145 -27.73 9.70 -4.22
C TYR A 145 -26.75 10.16 -5.29
N PHE A 146 -26.80 11.44 -5.60
CA PHE A 146 -25.95 12.08 -6.61
C PHE A 146 -25.50 13.46 -6.13
N GLY A 147 -24.29 13.85 -6.51
CA GLY A 147 -23.78 15.19 -6.28
C GLY A 147 -22.67 15.57 -7.24
N VAL A 148 -22.62 16.86 -7.52
CA VAL A 148 -21.65 17.53 -8.38
C VAL A 148 -21.09 18.73 -7.62
N LEU A 149 -19.85 18.61 -7.13
CA LEU A 149 -19.12 19.73 -6.56
C LEU A 149 -18.62 20.67 -7.67
N PRO A 150 -18.61 21.99 -7.43
CA PRO A 150 -19.00 22.67 -6.19
C PRO A 150 -20.51 22.96 -6.04
N PHE A 151 -21.35 22.61 -7.02
CA PHE A 151 -22.73 23.10 -7.08
C PHE A 151 -23.68 22.50 -6.04
N TYR A 152 -23.72 21.17 -5.93
CA TYR A 152 -24.63 20.49 -5.02
C TYR A 152 -24.12 19.10 -4.67
N LEU A 153 -24.16 18.74 -3.39
CA LEU A 153 -23.89 17.39 -2.91
C LEU A 153 -24.82 17.13 -1.74
N ASP A 154 -25.51 15.99 -1.71
CA ASP A 154 -26.22 15.54 -0.51
C ASP A 154 -26.07 14.02 -0.41
N MET A 155 -25.15 13.58 0.44
CA MET A 155 -24.76 12.18 0.53
C MET A 155 -24.71 11.69 1.98
N PRO A 156 -25.43 10.62 2.32
CA PRO A 156 -25.23 9.90 3.56
C PRO A 156 -23.95 9.04 3.50
N ASP A 157 -23.39 8.74 4.67
CA ASP A 157 -22.19 7.90 4.84
C ASP A 157 -21.03 8.32 3.91
N PHE A 158 -20.70 9.62 3.93
CA PHE A 158 -19.75 10.24 3.00
C PHE A 158 -18.47 10.69 3.74
N TYR A 159 -17.32 10.11 3.36
CA TYR A 159 -15.99 10.40 3.92
C TYR A 159 -15.93 10.48 5.47
N GLY A 160 -16.61 9.54 6.14
CA GLY A 160 -16.59 9.42 7.61
C GLY A 160 -17.66 10.24 8.35
N PHE A 161 -18.51 10.98 7.63
CA PHE A 161 -19.68 11.66 8.19
C PHE A 161 -20.95 10.86 7.88
N GLU A 162 -21.93 10.92 8.78
CA GLU A 162 -23.24 10.31 8.55
C GLU A 162 -23.97 10.94 7.37
N ARG A 163 -23.79 12.25 7.17
CA ARG A 163 -24.31 12.97 6.00
C ARG A 163 -23.49 14.22 5.71
N VAL A 164 -23.19 14.46 4.45
CA VAL A 164 -22.56 15.69 3.96
C VAL A 164 -23.48 16.34 2.96
N ARG A 165 -23.83 17.61 3.21
CA ARG A 165 -24.59 18.44 2.29
C ARG A 165 -23.81 19.68 1.91
N VAL A 166 -23.75 19.97 0.62
CA VAL A 166 -23.06 21.12 0.03
C VAL A 166 -24.02 21.80 -0.93
N VAL A 167 -24.09 23.12 -0.85
CA VAL A 167 -24.84 23.95 -1.81
C VAL A 167 -23.93 25.11 -2.20
N LEU A 168 -23.61 25.19 -3.49
CA LEU A 168 -22.75 26.22 -4.09
C LEU A 168 -21.47 26.46 -3.29
N PHE A 169 -20.66 25.42 -3.08
CA PHE A 169 -19.42 25.53 -2.31
C PHE A 169 -18.57 26.72 -2.80
N PRO A 170 -18.10 27.60 -1.89
CA PRO A 170 -18.12 27.47 -0.44
C PRO A 170 -19.33 28.07 0.30
N ALA A 171 -20.40 28.48 -0.38
CA ALA A 171 -21.53 29.20 0.21
C ALA A 171 -22.20 28.45 1.37
N TYR A 172 -22.42 27.14 1.23
CA TYR A 172 -22.98 26.32 2.29
C TYR A 172 -22.36 24.92 2.33
N LEU A 173 -21.96 24.52 3.54
CA LEU A 173 -21.51 23.17 3.85
C LEU A 173 -22.15 22.73 5.18
N ARG A 174 -22.75 21.55 5.21
CA ARG A 174 -23.29 20.90 6.40
C ARG A 174 -22.67 19.52 6.53
N LEU A 175 -22.09 19.28 7.70
CA LEU A 175 -21.50 18.00 8.09
C LEU A 175 -22.31 17.48 9.28
N THR A 176 -22.84 16.27 9.16
CA THR A 176 -23.63 15.61 10.19
C THR A 176 -22.88 14.40 10.74
N GLU A 177 -22.77 14.33 12.05
CA GLU A 177 -22.25 13.23 12.86
C GLU A 177 -23.35 12.77 13.84
N PRO A 178 -23.26 11.58 14.47
CA PRO A 178 -24.37 10.99 15.23
C PRO A 178 -25.00 11.87 16.32
N ARG A 179 -24.22 12.75 16.95
CA ARG A 179 -24.69 13.66 18.01
C ARG A 179 -24.29 15.11 17.80
N LEU A 180 -23.70 15.44 16.66
CA LEU A 180 -23.11 16.74 16.39
C LEU A 180 -23.36 17.12 14.93
N GLU A 181 -23.76 18.36 14.72
CA GLU A 181 -23.98 18.92 13.40
C GLU A 181 -23.17 20.21 13.26
N ARG A 182 -22.49 20.36 12.14
CA ARG A 182 -21.70 21.56 11.82
C ARG A 182 -22.17 22.15 10.50
N ARG A 183 -22.48 23.44 10.51
CA ARG A 183 -22.91 24.21 9.34
C ARG A 183 -21.92 25.34 9.08
N PHE A 184 -21.67 25.67 7.81
CA PHE A 184 -20.82 26.77 7.37
C PHE A 184 -21.58 27.70 6.44
N PHE A 185 -21.34 29.01 6.56
CA PHE A 185 -22.07 30.06 5.85
C PHE A 185 -21.23 31.35 5.62
N PRO A 186 -20.51 31.56 4.51
CA PRO A 186 -19.74 30.62 3.69
C PRO A 186 -18.54 30.01 4.44
N PHE A 187 -18.02 28.89 3.91
CA PHE A 187 -16.81 28.22 4.39
C PHE A 187 -15.54 29.02 4.01
N PRO A 188 -14.53 29.14 4.90
CA PRO A 188 -14.51 28.74 6.31
C PRO A 188 -14.93 29.86 7.28
N PHE A 189 -15.45 30.98 6.76
CA PHE A 189 -15.61 32.24 7.49
C PHE A 189 -16.63 32.18 8.61
N VAL A 190 -17.87 31.75 8.36
CA VAL A 190 -18.86 31.57 9.44
C VAL A 190 -19.18 30.11 9.58
N SER A 191 -19.19 29.60 10.81
CA SER A 191 -19.74 28.28 11.09
C SER A 191 -20.45 28.21 12.42
N THR A 192 -21.47 27.38 12.46
CA THR A 192 -22.20 27.03 13.66
C THR A 192 -22.07 25.55 13.92
N VAL A 193 -22.07 25.19 15.20
CA VAL A 193 -22.10 23.82 15.68
C VAL A 193 -23.34 23.70 16.55
N GLY A 194 -24.13 22.65 16.34
CA GLY A 194 -25.33 22.37 17.12
C GLY A 194 -25.56 20.87 17.24
N GLY A 195 -26.35 20.47 18.22
CA GLY A 195 -26.70 19.07 18.46
C GLY A 195 -26.63 18.71 19.94
N PRO A 196 -27.12 17.51 20.31
CA PRO A 196 -27.17 17.07 21.71
C PRO A 196 -25.80 16.94 22.38
N ALA A 197 -24.71 16.80 21.61
CA ALA A 197 -23.35 16.66 22.13
C ALA A 197 -22.53 17.94 22.04
N GLY A 198 -23.04 19.05 21.50
CA GLY A 198 -22.25 20.27 21.43
C GLY A 198 -22.90 21.44 20.73
N ARG A 199 -22.36 22.62 21.02
CA ARG A 199 -22.79 23.91 20.47
C ARG A 199 -21.59 24.80 20.20
N GLY A 200 -21.73 25.74 19.27
CA GLY A 200 -20.66 26.70 19.01
C GLY A 200 -20.95 27.65 17.87
N PHE A 201 -20.22 28.75 17.87
CA PHE A 201 -20.22 29.73 16.81
C PHE A 201 -18.78 30.12 16.49
N ARG A 202 -18.48 30.31 15.20
CA ARG A 202 -17.16 30.67 14.72
C ARG A 202 -17.29 31.67 13.59
N LEU A 203 -16.60 32.79 13.73
CA LEU A 203 -16.32 33.79 12.71
C LEU A 203 -14.81 33.83 12.47
N TRP A 204 -14.31 33.01 11.56
CA TRP A 204 -12.90 32.98 11.23
C TRP A 204 -12.52 34.18 10.34
N PRO A 205 -11.36 34.83 10.57
CA PRO A 205 -10.36 34.57 11.60
C PRO A 205 -10.59 35.30 12.93
N VAL A 206 -11.65 36.09 13.08
CA VAL A 206 -11.82 37.04 14.19
C VAL A 206 -12.08 36.38 15.55
N TYR A 207 -13.06 35.50 15.64
CA TYR A 207 -13.47 34.89 16.90
C TYR A 207 -14.10 33.53 16.69
N GLY A 208 -13.95 32.63 17.64
CA GLY A 208 -14.73 31.41 17.65
C GLY A 208 -14.81 30.80 19.03
N ARG A 209 -15.93 30.15 19.30
CA ARG A 209 -16.16 29.37 20.52
C ARG A 209 -16.98 28.14 20.18
N LYS A 210 -16.44 26.97 20.52
CA LYS A 210 -17.08 25.66 20.38
C LYS A 210 -17.01 24.94 21.72
N GLU A 211 -18.11 24.30 22.11
CA GLU A 211 -18.21 23.44 23.27
C GLU A 211 -18.84 22.11 22.83
N THR A 212 -18.10 21.02 22.98
CA THR A 212 -18.59 19.65 22.91
C THR A 212 -18.78 19.18 24.35
N LEU A 213 -20.03 18.91 24.72
CA LEU A 213 -20.45 18.61 26.08
C LEU A 213 -19.63 17.44 26.66
N GLY A 214 -19.09 17.65 27.84
CA GLY A 214 -18.29 16.66 28.57
C GLY A 214 -16.96 16.29 27.93
N THR A 215 -16.55 16.87 26.80
CA THR A 215 -15.34 16.42 26.08
C THR A 215 -14.37 17.56 25.81
N GLU A 216 -14.83 18.68 25.26
CA GLU A 216 -13.92 19.70 24.75
C GLU A 216 -14.55 21.08 24.70
N ARG A 217 -13.78 22.11 25.05
CA ARG A 217 -14.11 23.52 24.88
C ARG A 217 -12.97 24.16 24.12
N THR A 218 -13.26 24.88 23.05
CA THR A 218 -12.25 25.60 22.27
C THR A 218 -12.74 27.00 22.00
N SER A 219 -11.89 27.99 22.23
CA SER A 219 -12.12 29.36 21.81
C SER A 219 -10.87 29.98 21.21
N TYR A 220 -11.06 30.97 20.36
CA TYR A 220 -9.95 31.77 19.85
C TYR A 220 -10.39 33.21 19.62
N ILE A 221 -9.44 34.13 19.65
CA ILE A 221 -9.55 35.54 19.29
C ILE A 221 -8.41 35.84 18.33
N LEU A 222 -8.73 36.44 17.19
CA LEU A 222 -7.80 36.76 16.11
C LEU A 222 -6.89 35.58 15.77
N TRP A 223 -7.45 34.54 15.18
CA TRP A 223 -6.68 33.38 14.77
C TRP A 223 -5.51 33.79 13.86
N PRO A 224 -4.28 33.29 14.08
CA PRO A 224 -3.87 32.25 15.04
C PRO A 224 -3.32 32.79 16.38
N PHE A 225 -3.48 34.07 16.68
CA PHE A 225 -2.81 34.77 17.78
C PHE A 225 -3.22 34.26 19.17
N HIS A 226 -4.51 34.23 19.49
CA HIS A 226 -4.97 33.78 20.82
C HIS A 226 -5.90 32.59 20.71
N ILE A 227 -5.46 31.42 21.16
CA ILE A 227 -6.24 30.18 21.15
C ILE A 227 -6.25 29.60 22.56
N ARG A 228 -7.44 29.23 23.03
CA ARG A 228 -7.64 28.50 24.28
C ARG A 228 -8.42 27.23 23.99
N ARG A 229 -8.00 26.13 24.60
CA ARG A 229 -8.67 24.84 24.45
C ARG A 229 -8.64 24.13 25.79
N GLU A 230 -9.75 23.59 26.23
CA GLU A 230 -9.85 22.67 27.36
C GLU A 230 -10.37 21.34 26.82
N ARG A 231 -9.69 20.24 27.10
CA ARG A 231 -10.08 18.92 26.65
C ARG A 231 -10.08 17.97 27.82
N LEU A 232 -11.18 17.24 27.99
CA LEU A 232 -11.23 16.13 28.93
C LEU A 232 -10.41 14.98 28.38
N VAL A 233 -9.45 14.52 29.17
CA VAL A 233 -8.64 13.34 28.92
C VAL A 233 -9.15 12.23 29.85
N PRO A 234 -9.69 11.12 29.30
CA PRO A 234 -10.16 10.01 30.13
C PRO A 234 -9.08 9.54 31.10
N GLY A 235 -9.41 9.43 32.39
CA GLY A 235 -8.48 9.03 33.46
C GLY A 235 -7.58 10.16 34.01
N TYR A 236 -7.44 11.29 33.33
CA TYR A 236 -6.53 12.39 33.72
C TYR A 236 -7.24 13.75 33.92
N GLY A 237 -8.54 13.83 33.68
CA GLY A 237 -9.31 15.05 33.87
C GLY A 237 -9.05 16.08 32.76
N TRP A 238 -9.22 17.37 33.09
CA TRP A 238 -9.17 18.44 32.10
C TRP A 238 -7.74 18.88 31.80
N GLU A 239 -7.40 18.90 30.51
CA GLU A 239 -6.16 19.45 29.98
C GLU A 239 -6.44 20.79 29.30
N ARG A 240 -5.73 21.83 29.71
CA ARG A 240 -5.82 23.20 29.18
C ARG A 240 -4.66 23.46 28.23
N THR A 241 -4.96 23.93 27.04
CA THR A 241 -4.00 24.42 26.06
C THR A 241 -4.23 25.91 25.85
N ARG A 242 -3.15 26.68 25.87
CA ARG A 242 -3.13 28.11 25.57
C ARG A 242 -2.07 28.37 24.51
N VAL A 243 -2.42 29.11 23.47
CA VAL A 243 -1.50 29.56 22.42
C VAL A 243 -1.64 31.06 22.30
N ASP A 244 -0.56 31.77 22.55
CA ASP A 244 -0.36 33.19 22.30
C ASP A 244 0.76 33.34 21.26
N PHE A 245 0.41 33.13 20.00
CA PHE A 245 1.33 33.14 18.88
C PHE A 245 1.89 34.56 18.64
N PRO A 246 3.17 34.71 18.25
CA PRO A 246 4.22 33.70 18.07
C PRO A 246 5.06 33.42 19.34
N PHE A 247 4.67 33.95 20.50
CA PHE A 247 5.54 34.08 21.65
C PHE A 247 5.49 32.88 22.60
N VAL A 248 4.29 32.41 22.96
CA VAL A 248 4.14 31.38 23.99
C VAL A 248 3.04 30.41 23.63
N ALA A 249 3.27 29.12 23.87
CA ALA A 249 2.20 28.15 23.98
C ALA A 249 2.42 27.25 25.20
N ALA A 250 1.34 26.79 25.80
CA ALA A 250 1.37 25.93 26.97
C ALA A 250 0.28 24.87 26.91
N ILE A 251 0.60 23.69 27.42
CA ILE A 251 -0.36 22.62 27.71
C ILE A 251 -0.20 22.27 29.19
N ASP A 252 -1.31 22.23 29.92
CA ASP A 252 -1.38 21.95 31.34
C ASP A 252 -2.51 20.95 31.60
N GLY A 253 -2.20 19.74 32.01
CA GLY A 253 -3.19 18.73 32.43
C GLY A 253 -2.57 17.73 33.42
N ALA A 254 -3.39 16.90 34.05
CA ALA A 254 -2.84 15.88 34.96
C ALA A 254 -1.99 14.89 34.16
N GLY A 255 -0.72 14.75 34.53
CA GLY A 255 0.24 13.90 33.84
C GLY A 255 0.80 14.43 32.52
N ARG A 256 0.52 15.69 32.13
CA ARG A 256 1.18 16.29 30.96
C ARG A 256 1.34 17.80 31.13
N ARG A 257 2.58 18.26 30.95
CA ARG A 257 2.94 19.68 30.93
C ARG A 257 3.84 19.99 29.74
N SER A 258 3.42 20.92 28.90
CA SER A 258 4.24 21.43 27.79
C SER A 258 4.36 22.94 27.85
N ARG A 259 5.54 23.46 27.52
CA ARG A 259 5.85 24.87 27.36
C ARG A 259 6.58 25.06 26.03
N PHE A 260 6.18 26.07 25.30
CA PHE A 260 6.79 26.50 24.05
C PHE A 260 7.04 28.00 24.18
N TYR A 261 8.28 28.42 24.00
CA TYR A 261 8.70 29.83 24.03
C TYR A 261 9.35 30.16 22.70
N GLY A 262 8.81 31.17 22.03
CA GLY A 262 9.03 31.40 20.62
C GLY A 262 8.53 30.22 19.78
N ILE A 263 8.02 30.49 18.59
CA ILE A 263 7.54 29.46 17.66
C ILE A 263 8.57 28.34 17.40
N PHE A 264 9.86 28.65 17.49
CA PHE A 264 10.98 27.74 17.19
C PHE A 264 12.13 27.77 18.19
N LEU A 265 12.08 28.62 19.24
CA LEU A 265 13.26 28.84 20.07
C LEU A 265 13.42 27.75 21.13
N TYR A 266 12.37 27.45 21.88
CA TYR A 266 12.44 26.47 22.95
C TYR A 266 11.12 25.75 23.14
N THR A 267 11.17 24.43 23.22
CA THR A 267 10.06 23.57 23.64
C THR A 267 10.53 22.65 24.77
N HIS A 268 9.67 22.49 25.77
CA HIS A 268 9.84 21.52 26.85
C HIS A 268 8.51 20.84 27.12
N THR A 269 8.49 19.52 27.06
CA THR A 269 7.32 18.70 27.33
C THR A 269 7.69 17.59 28.30
N VAL A 270 6.91 17.48 29.36
CA VAL A 270 6.93 16.38 30.33
C VAL A 270 5.58 15.69 30.22
N ASP A 271 5.56 14.42 29.83
CA ASP A 271 4.36 13.62 29.69
C ASP A 271 4.51 12.35 30.55
N GLU A 272 3.91 12.37 31.74
CA GLU A 272 3.88 11.25 32.68
C GLU A 272 3.03 10.10 32.17
N ARG A 273 2.06 10.38 31.30
CA ARG A 273 1.16 9.35 30.74
C ARG A 273 1.90 8.43 29.78
N GLN A 274 2.78 9.02 28.96
CA GLN A 274 3.66 8.30 28.04
C GLN A 274 5.08 8.11 28.59
N ALA A 275 5.30 8.50 29.85
CA ALA A 275 6.57 8.42 30.56
C ALA A 275 7.77 8.98 29.77
N TYR A 276 7.65 10.19 29.18
CA TYR A 276 8.78 10.85 28.53
C TYR A 276 8.94 12.34 28.87
N GLU A 277 10.17 12.83 28.68
CA GLU A 277 10.52 14.25 28.67
C GLU A 277 11.22 14.59 27.36
N GLY A 278 10.75 15.64 26.68
CA GLY A 278 11.28 16.14 25.43
C GLY A 278 11.67 17.61 25.51
N ILE A 279 12.83 17.96 24.96
CA ILE A 279 13.34 19.33 24.86
C ILE A 279 13.77 19.59 23.43
N GLY A 280 13.41 20.74 22.86
CA GLY A 280 13.89 21.17 21.55
C GLY A 280 14.30 22.63 21.55
N SER A 281 15.49 22.93 21.01
CA SER A 281 16.00 24.30 20.94
C SER A 281 17.26 24.37 20.04
N PRO A 282 17.21 25.04 18.88
CA PRO A 282 16.03 25.56 18.18
C PRO A 282 15.20 24.43 17.55
N PHE A 283 13.90 24.40 17.83
CA PHE A 283 12.96 23.47 17.23
C PHE A 283 12.62 23.90 15.79
N PRO A 284 12.49 23.00 14.79
CA PRO A 284 12.57 21.54 14.87
C PRO A 284 13.98 20.97 14.61
N PHE A 285 15.01 21.82 14.51
CA PHE A 285 16.36 21.40 14.13
C PHE A 285 17.05 20.60 15.23
N VAL A 286 17.02 21.09 16.46
CA VAL A 286 17.57 20.40 17.64
C VAL A 286 16.42 19.89 18.50
N TYR A 287 16.36 18.58 18.70
CA TYR A 287 15.37 17.92 19.55
C TYR A 287 15.94 16.71 20.26
N ARG A 288 15.67 16.57 21.55
CA ARG A 288 16.09 15.45 22.37
C ARG A 288 14.91 14.96 23.23
N GLU A 289 14.79 13.64 23.38
CA GLU A 289 13.74 13.01 24.17
C GLU A 289 14.32 11.84 24.97
N ARG A 290 13.90 11.71 26.22
CA ARG A 290 14.26 10.64 27.15
C ARG A 290 13.01 10.11 27.85
N ALA A 291 13.05 8.89 28.37
CA ALA A 291 12.00 8.46 29.28
C ALA A 291 12.10 9.18 30.63
N LEU A 292 10.99 9.29 31.34
CA LEU A 292 10.98 9.90 32.67
C LEU A 292 11.81 9.07 33.65
N GLY A 293 12.62 9.75 34.46
CA GLY A 293 13.55 9.13 35.39
C GLY A 293 14.85 8.61 34.76
N GLU A 294 14.92 8.48 33.44
CA GLU A 294 16.15 8.09 32.75
C GLU A 294 17.06 9.28 32.46
N THR A 295 18.37 9.03 32.49
CA THR A 295 19.38 10.02 32.08
C THR A 295 19.68 9.95 30.58
N ALA A 296 19.45 8.80 29.95
CA ALA A 296 19.77 8.54 28.55
C ALA A 296 18.69 9.07 27.59
N TYR A 297 19.12 9.79 26.55
CA TYR A 297 18.24 10.24 25.47
C TYR A 297 18.00 9.12 24.43
N ARG A 298 16.72 8.74 24.28
CA ARG A 298 16.23 7.78 23.29
C ARG A 298 16.08 8.41 21.90
N ILE A 299 15.80 9.71 21.84
CA ILE A 299 15.77 10.49 20.60
C ILE A 299 16.77 11.62 20.70
N TRP A 300 17.50 11.82 19.61
CA TRP A 300 18.39 12.95 19.44
C TRP A 300 18.38 13.37 17.98
N ARG A 301 18.08 14.64 17.69
CA ARG A 301 17.97 15.17 16.34
C ARG A 301 18.72 16.48 16.25
N PHE A 302 19.56 16.59 15.25
CA PHE A 302 20.23 17.79 14.78
C PHE A 302 20.07 17.86 13.26
N ALA A 303 18.86 18.23 12.83
CA ALA A 303 18.49 18.25 11.42
C ALA A 303 19.18 19.42 10.68
N PRO A 304 19.56 19.23 9.40
CA PRO A 304 19.45 18.00 8.60
C PRO A 304 20.64 17.03 8.76
N PHE A 305 21.64 17.33 9.59
CA PHE A 305 22.91 16.61 9.64
C PHE A 305 22.83 15.22 10.29
N TYR A 306 22.09 15.08 11.38
CA TYR A 306 21.97 13.80 12.08
C TYR A 306 20.64 13.69 12.81
N GLY A 307 20.11 12.48 12.89
CA GLY A 307 19.07 12.19 13.86
C GLY A 307 18.95 10.71 14.14
N ARG A 308 18.64 10.40 15.39
CA ARG A 308 18.35 9.07 15.92
C ARG A 308 17.05 9.14 16.69
N ALA A 309 16.19 8.15 16.47
CA ALA A 309 14.98 7.94 17.24
C ALA A 309 14.86 6.45 17.53
N ASP A 310 15.12 6.06 18.77
CA ASP A 310 15.03 4.68 19.24
C ASP A 310 13.77 4.56 20.11
N ARG A 311 12.66 4.09 19.53
CA ARG A 311 11.40 3.85 20.26
C ARG A 311 10.93 2.42 19.97
N PRO A 312 11.33 1.44 20.79
CA PRO A 312 10.93 0.05 20.60
C PRO A 312 9.42 -0.07 20.33
N PRO A 313 9.00 -0.83 19.31
CA PRO A 313 9.80 -1.74 18.47
C PRO A 313 10.49 -1.08 17.25
N VAL A 314 10.37 0.23 17.05
CA VAL A 314 10.87 0.92 15.85
C VAL A 314 12.06 1.82 16.16
N SER A 315 13.14 1.69 15.39
CA SER A 315 14.25 2.66 15.43
C SER A 315 14.48 3.29 14.06
N SER A 316 14.96 4.52 14.05
CA SER A 316 15.34 5.20 12.80
C SER A 316 16.50 6.15 13.00
N ARG A 317 17.36 6.22 11.98
CA ARG A 317 18.52 7.09 11.95
C ARG A 317 18.62 7.78 10.59
N PHE A 318 19.13 9.00 10.55
CA PHE A 318 19.52 9.66 9.32
C PHE A 318 20.86 10.36 9.49
N TYR A 319 21.60 10.45 8.38
CA TYR A 319 22.89 11.11 8.27
C TYR A 319 22.85 12.01 7.04
N ALA A 320 23.13 13.30 7.24
CA ALA A 320 23.09 14.35 6.24
C ALA A 320 21.84 14.26 5.33
N TRP A 321 20.64 14.28 5.92
CA TRP A 321 19.39 14.09 5.19
C TRP A 321 19.34 15.00 3.96
N PRO A 322 19.02 14.47 2.75
CA PRO A 322 18.50 13.14 2.46
C PRO A 322 19.56 12.07 2.09
N ALA A 323 20.84 12.29 2.37
CA ALA A 323 21.95 11.45 1.91
C ALA A 323 21.85 9.99 2.34
N TYR A 324 21.57 9.71 3.62
CA TYR A 324 21.43 8.34 4.10
C TYR A 324 20.42 8.24 5.25
N ARG A 325 19.55 7.22 5.21
CA ARG A 325 18.54 6.94 6.23
C ARG A 325 18.45 5.44 6.47
N VAL A 326 18.33 5.06 7.74
CA VAL A 326 18.08 3.69 8.19
C VAL A 326 16.79 3.67 9.02
N ARG A 327 15.96 2.65 8.81
CA ARG A 327 14.78 2.37 9.62
C ARG A 327 14.76 0.89 9.96
N ARG A 328 14.57 0.56 11.23
CA ARG A 328 14.42 -0.80 11.73
C ARG A 328 13.11 -0.95 12.48
N GLN A 329 12.54 -2.14 12.41
CA GLN A 329 11.36 -2.54 13.16
C GLN A 329 11.55 -3.99 13.57
N ASP A 330 11.54 -4.23 14.88
CA ASP A 330 11.76 -5.53 15.48
C ASP A 330 10.58 -5.84 16.40
N VAL A 331 9.69 -6.74 15.97
CA VAL A 331 8.46 -7.10 16.68
C VAL A 331 8.40 -8.62 16.77
N GLU A 332 8.62 -9.17 17.96
CA GLU A 332 8.62 -10.62 18.20
C GLU A 332 9.51 -11.33 17.17
N ASP A 333 8.91 -12.17 16.31
CA ASP A 333 9.58 -12.95 15.27
C ASP A 333 9.77 -12.19 13.94
N PHE A 334 9.26 -10.96 13.84
CA PHE A 334 9.32 -10.14 12.63
C PHE A 334 10.40 -9.05 12.72
N HIS A 335 11.38 -9.15 11.83
CA HIS A 335 12.48 -8.20 11.70
C HIS A 335 12.44 -7.51 10.33
N TYR A 336 12.49 -6.19 10.35
CA TYR A 336 12.50 -5.37 9.14
C TYR A 336 13.56 -4.28 9.23
N GLU A 337 14.40 -4.18 8.22
CA GLU A 337 15.40 -3.13 8.06
C GLU A 337 15.31 -2.52 6.67
N ARG A 338 15.38 -1.18 6.61
CA ARG A 338 15.41 -0.41 5.38
C ARG A 338 16.46 0.67 5.43
N ASP A 339 17.36 0.62 4.47
CA ASP A 339 18.34 1.65 4.17
C ASP A 339 17.94 2.37 2.87
N ASP A 340 17.97 3.69 2.87
CA ASP A 340 17.81 4.52 1.68
C ASP A 340 19.00 5.49 1.60
N ALA A 341 19.55 5.69 0.39
CA ALA A 341 20.50 6.76 0.11
C ALA A 341 19.97 7.66 -1.00
N MET A 342 20.11 8.98 -0.79
CA MET A 342 19.57 10.04 -1.67
C MET A 342 18.11 9.75 -2.07
N LEU A 343 17.27 9.44 -1.07
CA LEU A 343 15.85 9.07 -1.14
C LEU A 343 15.52 7.77 -1.91
N VAL A 344 15.85 7.72 -3.20
CA VAL A 344 15.49 6.62 -4.12
C VAL A 344 16.68 6.12 -4.95
N LEU A 345 17.82 6.83 -4.92
CA LEU A 345 18.99 6.47 -5.72
C LEU A 345 19.47 5.06 -5.37
N TRP A 346 19.56 4.75 -4.09
CA TRP A 346 19.86 3.41 -3.61
C TRP A 346 18.94 3.04 -2.47
N ARG A 347 18.50 1.79 -2.46
CA ARG A 347 17.68 1.23 -1.39
C ARG A 347 18.10 -0.20 -1.10
N ARG A 348 18.11 -0.54 0.17
CA ARG A 348 18.21 -1.91 0.65
C ARG A 348 17.09 -2.17 1.64
N GLN A 349 16.35 -3.25 1.45
CA GLN A 349 15.35 -3.72 2.40
C GLN A 349 15.68 -5.16 2.76
N ARG A 350 15.53 -5.48 4.04
CA ARG A 350 15.61 -6.84 4.55
C ARG A 350 14.39 -7.06 5.43
N GLN A 351 13.76 -8.20 5.24
CA GLN A 351 12.62 -8.63 6.03
C GLN A 351 12.83 -10.10 6.36
N SER A 352 12.62 -10.47 7.61
CA SER A 352 12.59 -11.86 8.02
C SER A 352 11.47 -12.10 9.03
N ASN A 353 10.86 -13.26 8.95
CA ASN A 353 9.88 -13.75 9.91
C ASN A 353 10.34 -15.13 10.41
N GLU A 354 10.59 -15.27 11.71
CA GLU A 354 11.10 -16.51 12.29
C GLU A 354 10.02 -17.60 12.33
N THR A 355 8.75 -17.25 12.60
CA THR A 355 7.62 -18.19 12.65
C THR A 355 7.38 -18.88 11.29
N SER A 356 7.40 -18.12 10.20
CA SER A 356 7.17 -18.66 8.85
C SER A 356 8.45 -19.09 8.14
N GLY A 357 9.62 -18.80 8.72
CA GLY A 357 10.92 -18.97 8.07
C GLY A 357 11.16 -18.03 6.87
N HIS A 358 10.22 -17.13 6.57
CA HIS A 358 10.25 -16.29 5.37
C HIS A 358 11.35 -15.22 5.44
N ARG A 359 12.13 -15.08 4.38
CA ARG A 359 13.23 -14.10 4.25
C ARG A 359 13.16 -13.40 2.90
N GLU A 360 12.98 -12.09 2.92
CA GLU A 360 12.99 -11.23 1.73
C GLU A 360 14.14 -10.21 1.82
N ARG A 361 14.93 -10.07 0.76
CA ARG A 361 15.90 -8.98 0.59
C ARG A 361 15.66 -8.30 -0.74
N LEU A 362 15.51 -6.98 -0.72
CA LEU A 362 15.39 -6.15 -1.91
C LEU A 362 16.57 -5.17 -1.95
N SER A 363 17.21 -5.04 -3.10
CA SER A 363 18.20 -4.00 -3.37
C SER A 363 17.86 -3.30 -4.68
N THR A 364 17.81 -1.97 -4.66
CA THR A 364 17.65 -1.15 -5.86
C THR A 364 18.77 -0.12 -5.96
N LEU A 365 19.17 0.19 -7.18
CA LEU A 365 20.07 1.27 -7.54
C LEU A 365 19.47 1.92 -8.79
N PHE A 366 18.80 3.05 -8.66
CA PHE A 366 18.21 3.77 -9.80
C PHE A 366 19.32 4.41 -10.64
N PRO A 367 19.27 4.38 -11.99
CA PRO A 367 18.39 3.62 -12.88
C PRO A 367 18.95 2.23 -13.27
N VAL A 368 19.94 1.72 -12.54
CA VAL A 368 20.84 0.63 -12.96
C VAL A 368 20.30 -0.77 -12.65
N ARG A 369 19.81 -1.03 -11.44
CA ARG A 369 19.56 -2.40 -10.98
C ARG A 369 18.40 -2.52 -9.99
N ARG A 370 17.65 -3.61 -10.12
CA ARG A 370 16.77 -4.15 -9.08
C ARG A 370 17.10 -5.63 -8.85
N SER A 371 17.29 -6.02 -7.59
CA SER A 371 17.51 -7.40 -7.16
C SER A 371 16.58 -7.72 -6.01
N VAL A 372 15.90 -8.86 -6.07
CA VAL A 372 15.08 -9.41 -5.00
C VAL A 372 15.55 -10.82 -4.69
N GLU A 373 15.62 -11.17 -3.43
CA GLU A 373 15.88 -12.50 -2.91
C GLU A 373 14.71 -12.86 -2.00
N VAL A 374 14.00 -13.94 -2.28
CA VAL A 374 12.89 -14.44 -1.49
C VAL A 374 13.14 -15.91 -1.22
N ASP A 375 13.27 -16.29 0.05
CA ASP A 375 13.40 -17.68 0.49
C ASP A 375 14.47 -18.47 -0.29
N GLY A 376 15.62 -17.83 -0.56
CA GLY A 376 16.74 -18.39 -1.31
C GLY A 376 16.70 -18.15 -2.82
N ARG A 377 15.52 -17.93 -3.42
CA ARG A 377 15.39 -17.60 -4.85
C ARG A 377 15.76 -16.15 -5.10
N ARG A 378 16.73 -15.89 -5.97
CA ARG A 378 17.20 -14.55 -6.29
C ARG A 378 16.88 -14.16 -7.73
N SER A 379 16.09 -13.12 -7.92
CA SER A 379 15.72 -12.58 -9.23
C SER A 379 16.07 -11.10 -9.37
N GLY A 380 16.21 -10.62 -10.60
CA GLY A 380 16.40 -9.20 -10.83
C GLY A 380 16.58 -8.81 -12.29
N GLN A 381 16.78 -7.51 -12.50
CA GLN A 381 16.95 -6.93 -13.83
C GLN A 381 17.83 -5.68 -13.85
N MET A 382 18.40 -5.43 -15.04
CA MET A 382 19.18 -4.25 -15.39
C MET A 382 18.91 -3.85 -16.85
N PRO A 383 18.74 -2.56 -17.19
CA PRO A 383 18.50 -1.44 -16.28
C PRO A 383 17.18 -1.57 -15.48
N ALA A 384 17.05 -0.74 -14.44
CA ALA A 384 15.89 -0.69 -13.55
C ALA A 384 15.41 0.75 -13.35
N LEU A 385 14.43 1.18 -14.16
CA LEU A 385 13.85 2.52 -14.14
C LEU A 385 12.71 2.62 -13.11
N PHE A 386 11.47 2.44 -13.54
CA PHE A 386 10.31 2.57 -12.68
C PHE A 386 10.24 1.49 -11.59
N ASP A 387 10.79 0.31 -11.85
CA ASP A 387 10.85 -0.79 -10.90
C ASP A 387 11.85 -0.54 -9.75
N SER A 388 12.86 0.31 -9.91
CA SER A 388 13.73 0.69 -8.79
C SER A 388 13.09 1.72 -7.86
N VAL A 389 12.24 2.61 -8.39
CA VAL A 389 11.46 3.60 -7.61
C VAL A 389 10.25 2.94 -6.93
N LEU A 390 9.52 2.10 -7.67
CA LEU A 390 8.30 1.40 -7.25
C LEU A 390 8.49 -0.13 -7.21
N PRO A 391 9.40 -0.66 -6.39
CA PRO A 391 9.86 -2.05 -6.47
C PRO A 391 8.85 -3.11 -6.06
N LYS A 392 7.72 -2.73 -5.43
CA LYS A 392 6.64 -3.66 -5.06
C LYS A 392 5.35 -3.42 -5.87
N ASN A 393 5.35 -2.49 -6.85
CA ASN A 393 4.17 -2.21 -7.66
C ASN A 393 4.02 -3.24 -8.78
N ARG A 394 3.03 -4.13 -8.65
CA ARG A 394 2.79 -5.24 -9.59
C ARG A 394 2.55 -4.77 -11.03
N GLY A 395 1.82 -3.68 -11.25
CA GLY A 395 1.54 -3.16 -12.60
C GLY A 395 2.80 -2.66 -13.29
N VAL A 396 3.68 -1.96 -12.55
CA VAL A 396 4.99 -1.52 -13.07
C VAL A 396 5.88 -2.71 -13.41
N LEU A 397 5.95 -3.70 -12.52
CA LEU A 397 6.76 -4.91 -12.72
C LEU A 397 6.23 -5.78 -13.87
N ALA A 398 4.92 -5.81 -14.08
CA ALA A 398 4.31 -6.61 -15.13
C ALA A 398 4.40 -5.95 -16.50
N LEU A 399 4.13 -4.65 -16.62
CA LEU A 399 3.98 -3.96 -17.91
C LEU A 399 5.22 -3.17 -18.35
N TRP A 400 5.88 -2.49 -17.43
CA TRP A 400 6.95 -1.54 -17.77
C TRP A 400 8.34 -2.14 -17.59
N ALA A 401 8.59 -2.80 -16.46
CA ALA A 401 9.90 -3.35 -16.11
C ALA A 401 10.53 -4.24 -17.20
N PRO A 402 9.78 -5.13 -17.88
CA PRO A 402 10.34 -5.99 -18.92
C PRO A 402 10.80 -5.26 -20.18
N LEU A 403 10.25 -4.08 -20.48
CA LEU A 403 10.55 -3.33 -21.71
C LEU A 403 11.94 -2.73 -21.74
N TYR A 404 12.51 -2.43 -20.57
CA TYR A 404 13.89 -1.92 -20.46
C TYR A 404 14.82 -2.90 -19.77
N GLY A 405 14.32 -4.02 -19.22
CA GLY A 405 15.14 -5.05 -18.58
C GLY A 405 15.95 -5.85 -19.60
N LEU A 406 17.10 -5.30 -20.02
CA LEU A 406 18.01 -5.92 -20.99
C LEU A 406 18.71 -7.16 -20.44
N TYR A 407 19.16 -7.12 -19.19
CA TYR A 407 19.75 -8.26 -18.50
C TYR A 407 18.84 -8.66 -17.35
N ARG A 408 18.36 -9.90 -17.37
CA ARG A 408 17.51 -10.46 -16.31
C ARG A 408 18.12 -11.75 -15.81
N TRP A 409 18.01 -11.98 -14.52
CA TRP A 409 18.46 -13.22 -13.91
C TRP A 409 17.43 -13.74 -12.93
N ASP A 410 17.44 -15.05 -12.77
CA ASP A 410 16.71 -15.80 -11.78
C ASP A 410 17.62 -16.94 -11.31
N THR A 411 17.76 -17.10 -10.01
CA THR A 411 18.60 -18.12 -9.40
C THR A 411 17.73 -18.85 -8.41
N GLU A 412 17.49 -20.12 -8.67
CA GLU A 412 16.69 -20.98 -7.81
C GLU A 412 17.45 -21.29 -6.50
N PRO A 413 16.74 -21.72 -5.44
CA PRO A 413 17.38 -22.01 -4.15
C PRO A 413 18.43 -23.13 -4.22
N ASP A 414 18.35 -24.03 -5.20
CA ASP A 414 19.32 -25.10 -5.47
C ASP A 414 20.63 -24.60 -6.14
N GLY A 415 20.68 -23.32 -6.50
CA GLY A 415 21.80 -22.69 -7.20
C GLY A 415 21.67 -22.68 -8.73
N ALA A 416 20.63 -23.31 -9.30
CA ALA A 416 20.39 -23.28 -10.73
C ALA A 416 20.15 -21.85 -11.19
N ARG A 417 21.00 -21.36 -12.09
CA ARG A 417 21.00 -19.96 -12.53
C ARG A 417 20.51 -19.83 -13.96
N ALA A 418 19.37 -19.19 -14.12
CA ALA A 418 18.87 -18.71 -15.40
C ALA A 418 19.19 -17.23 -15.59
N TRP A 419 19.60 -16.85 -16.79
CA TRP A 419 19.70 -15.43 -17.15
C TRP A 419 19.44 -15.23 -18.63
N ASN A 420 18.99 -14.04 -19.01
CA ASN A 420 18.84 -13.64 -20.40
C ASN A 420 19.38 -12.23 -20.63
N VAL A 421 19.90 -12.01 -21.83
CA VAL A 421 20.40 -10.73 -22.35
C VAL A 421 19.56 -10.34 -23.56
N ALA A 422 19.23 -9.05 -23.68
CA ALA A 422 18.44 -8.46 -24.76
C ALA A 422 17.18 -9.26 -25.07
N TRP A 423 16.39 -9.59 -24.04
CA TRP A 423 15.13 -10.35 -24.17
C TRP A 423 15.30 -11.74 -24.77
N GLY A 424 16.43 -12.39 -24.50
CA GLY A 424 16.70 -13.75 -24.92
C GLY A 424 17.52 -13.87 -26.21
N LEU A 425 18.24 -12.83 -26.65
CA LEU A 425 19.24 -12.98 -27.72
C LEU A 425 20.25 -14.06 -27.33
N VAL A 426 20.70 -13.99 -26.08
CA VAL A 426 21.49 -15.02 -25.42
C VAL A 426 20.83 -15.28 -24.07
N ALA A 427 20.57 -16.55 -23.78
CA ALA A 427 20.08 -16.97 -22.48
C ALA A 427 20.89 -18.16 -21.96
N ARG A 428 20.95 -18.31 -20.66
CA ARG A 428 21.36 -19.56 -20.01
C ARG A 428 20.15 -20.12 -19.28
N GLU A 429 19.82 -21.37 -19.57
CA GLU A 429 18.68 -22.08 -19.00
C GLU A 429 19.13 -23.51 -18.68
N ARG A 430 18.89 -23.99 -17.44
CA ARG A 430 19.30 -25.34 -16.99
C ARG A 430 20.74 -25.70 -17.38
N ASP A 431 21.66 -24.76 -17.13
CA ASP A 431 23.09 -24.85 -17.48
C ASP A 431 23.47 -24.95 -18.96
N ARG A 432 22.50 -24.83 -19.87
CA ARG A 432 22.75 -24.73 -21.32
C ARG A 432 22.68 -23.29 -21.78
N LEU A 433 23.58 -22.94 -22.70
CA LEU A 433 23.50 -21.68 -23.42
C LEU A 433 22.53 -21.83 -24.59
N VAL A 434 21.54 -20.95 -24.62
CA VAL A 434 20.49 -20.90 -25.62
C VAL A 434 20.70 -19.65 -26.47
N GLY A 435 21.02 -19.86 -27.74
CA GLY A 435 21.24 -18.81 -28.73
C GLY A 435 19.96 -18.12 -29.20
N PRO A 436 20.05 -17.29 -30.25
CA PRO A 436 18.89 -16.57 -30.80
C PRO A 436 17.84 -17.51 -31.38
N TRP A 437 18.22 -18.70 -31.85
CA TRP A 437 17.30 -19.71 -32.32
C TRP A 437 17.61 -21.05 -31.65
N HIS A 438 16.57 -21.80 -31.29
CA HIS A 438 16.69 -23.18 -30.83
C HIS A 438 15.39 -23.94 -31.04
N LEU A 439 15.51 -25.25 -31.18
CA LEU A 439 14.40 -26.20 -31.22
C LEU A 439 14.79 -27.35 -30.33
N GLU A 440 14.08 -27.52 -29.22
CA GLU A 440 14.26 -28.64 -28.30
C GLU A 440 12.93 -29.38 -28.19
N TRP A 441 13.00 -30.68 -28.42
CA TRP A 441 11.88 -31.60 -28.28
C TRP A 441 12.34 -32.73 -27.40
N SER A 442 11.81 -32.82 -26.18
CA SER A 442 12.09 -33.93 -25.28
C SER A 442 10.89 -34.87 -25.21
N HIS A 443 11.14 -36.13 -25.54
CA HIS A 443 10.39 -37.26 -25.02
C HIS A 443 11.20 -37.76 -23.84
N ASP A 444 10.81 -37.46 -22.61
CA ASP A 444 11.61 -37.92 -21.48
C ASP A 444 11.44 -39.44 -21.32
N HIS A 445 12.48 -40.17 -21.70
CA HIS A 445 12.81 -41.50 -21.22
C HIS A 445 13.50 -41.32 -19.86
N GLY A 446 12.85 -41.77 -18.79
CA GLY A 446 13.51 -41.97 -17.51
C GLY A 446 14.09 -43.38 -17.41
N GLY A 447 15.40 -43.46 -17.12
CA GLY A 447 16.10 -44.45 -16.29
C GLY A 447 15.84 -45.93 -16.53
#